data_AF-A0A0J8R3T5-F1
#
_entry.id   AF-A0A0J8R3T5-F1
#
_cell.length_a   1.000
_cell.length_b   1.000
_cell.length_c   1.000
_cell.angle_alpha   90.00
_cell.angle_beta   90.00
_cell.angle_gamma   90.00
#
_symmetry.space_group_name_H-M   'P 1'
#
loop_
_entity.id
_entity.type
_entity.pdbx_description
1 polymer ?
#
loop_
_entity_poly.entity_id
_entity_poly.type
_entity_poly.pdbx_seq_one_letter_code
_entity_poly.pdbx_strand_id
1 'polypeptide(L)'
;MSKAENEVDLGEYEAAIQTLGIANEHHPDSHAVRSLHQKAQMLLKRSKQKDYYKVLGVDREADDATIKRAYRKLTKQYHPDKVQSQGRVQGRGLRKKMAAINEGI
;
A
#
# COMPACT_ATOMS: atom_id res chain seq x y z
N MET A 1 -12.70 8.71 -23.17
CA MET A 1 -11.90 8.42 -21.96
C MET A 1 -10.49 8.08 -22.39
N SER A 2 -9.52 8.82 -21.90
CA SER A 2 -8.09 8.52 -22.09
C SER A 2 -7.71 7.25 -21.32
N LYS A 3 -6.67 6.53 -21.76
CA LYS A 3 -6.23 5.27 -21.12
C LYS A 3 -6.02 5.42 -19.61
N ALA A 4 -5.38 6.53 -19.20
CA ALA A 4 -5.11 6.83 -17.80
C ALA A 4 -6.36 7.10 -16.96
N GLU A 5 -7.41 7.71 -17.53
CA GLU A 5 -8.68 7.91 -16.82
C GLU A 5 -9.34 6.57 -16.51
N ASN A 6 -9.34 5.64 -17.48
CA ASN A 6 -9.88 4.30 -17.27
C ASN A 6 -9.08 3.53 -16.21
N GLU A 7 -7.75 3.65 -16.20
CA GLU A 7 -6.90 3.02 -15.17
C GLU A 7 -7.22 3.55 -13.75
N VAL A 8 -7.49 4.85 -13.60
CA VAL A 8 -7.93 5.43 -12.32
C VAL A 8 -9.31 4.91 -11.90
N ASP A 9 -10.25 4.82 -12.84
CA ASP A 9 -11.62 4.35 -12.56
C ASP A 9 -11.67 2.86 -12.21
N LEU A 10 -10.78 2.05 -12.79
CA LEU A 10 -10.60 0.63 -12.46
C LEU A 10 -9.86 0.40 -11.13
N GLY A 11 -9.31 1.46 -10.53
CA GLY A 11 -8.53 1.37 -9.28
C GLY A 11 -7.08 0.91 -9.49
N GLU A 12 -6.62 0.82 -10.74
CA GLU A 12 -5.25 0.48 -11.14
C GLU A 12 -4.33 1.71 -11.00
N TYR A 13 -4.26 2.25 -9.78
CA TYR A 13 -3.60 3.54 -9.55
C TYR A 13 -2.10 3.53 -9.87
N GLU A 14 -1.42 2.38 -9.73
CA GLU A 14 0.01 2.26 -10.06
C GLU A 14 0.25 2.34 -11.57
N ALA A 15 -0.60 1.69 -12.38
CA ALA A 15 -0.57 1.80 -13.83
C ALA A 15 -0.92 3.23 -14.29
N ALA A 16 -1.94 3.83 -13.69
CA ALA A 16 -2.34 5.21 -13.98
C ALA A 16 -1.20 6.21 -13.75
N ILE A 17 -0.47 6.09 -12.62
CA ILE A 17 0.67 6.96 -12.30
C ILE A 17 1.78 6.84 -13.35
N GLN A 18 2.10 5.61 -13.79
CA GLN A 18 3.11 5.39 -14.83
C GLN A 18 2.68 5.99 -16.17
N THR A 19 1.45 5.70 -16.61
CA THR A 19 0.89 6.24 -17.86
C THR A 19 0.87 7.77 -17.84
N LEU A 20 0.47 8.38 -16.72
CA LEU A 20 0.42 9.83 -16.55
C LEU A 20 1.80 10.46 -16.44
N GLY A 21 2.78 9.76 -15.86
CA GLY A 21 4.19 10.18 -15.82
C GLY A 21 4.77 10.31 -17.23
N ILE A 22 4.63 9.27 -18.04
CA ILE A 22 5.06 9.27 -19.45
C ILE A 22 4.33 10.36 -20.23
N ALA A 23 3.02 10.51 -20.02
CA ALA A 23 2.24 11.57 -20.66
C ALA A 23 2.73 12.98 -20.27
N ASN A 24 3.15 13.18 -19.02
CA ASN A 24 3.69 14.45 -18.53
C ASN A 24 5.11 14.72 -19.05
N GLU A 25 5.91 13.70 -19.34
CA GLU A 25 7.22 13.87 -19.99
C GLU A 25 7.08 14.38 -21.43
N HIS A 26 6.13 13.84 -22.18
CA HIS A 26 5.88 14.28 -23.56
C HIS A 26 5.09 15.59 -23.65
N HIS A 27 4.28 15.91 -22.64
CA HIS A 27 3.44 17.11 -22.59
C HIS A 27 3.49 17.78 -21.20
N PRO A 28 4.62 18.41 -20.84
CA PRO A 28 4.82 18.97 -19.51
C PRO A 28 3.84 20.11 -19.18
N ASP A 29 3.30 20.81 -20.19
CA ASP A 29 2.39 21.95 -20.00
C ASP A 29 0.92 21.55 -19.78
N SER A 30 0.59 20.27 -19.90
CA SER A 30 -0.78 19.82 -19.72
C SER A 30 -1.19 19.81 -18.24
N HIS A 31 -1.91 20.86 -17.83
CA HIS A 31 -2.48 20.97 -16.48
C HIS A 31 -3.39 19.79 -16.13
N ALA A 32 -4.10 19.23 -17.11
CA ALA A 32 -4.99 18.09 -16.94
C ALA A 32 -4.22 16.82 -16.54
N VAL A 33 -3.11 16.52 -17.24
CA VAL A 33 -2.26 15.34 -16.94
C VAL A 33 -1.64 15.49 -15.55
N ARG A 34 -1.12 16.67 -15.23
CA ARG A 34 -0.51 16.95 -13.92
C ARG A 34 -1.50 16.78 -12.77
N SER A 35 -2.72 17.32 -12.94
CA SER A 35 -3.79 17.21 -11.95
C SER A 35 -4.26 15.77 -11.75
N LEU A 36 -4.40 15.02 -12.84
CA LEU A 36 -4.81 13.62 -12.79
C LEU A 36 -3.71 12.73 -12.17
N HIS A 37 -2.44 13.01 -12.46
CA HIS A 37 -1.29 12.32 -11.87
C HIS A 37 -1.27 12.49 -10.34
N GLN A 38 -1.44 13.72 -9.85
CA GLN A 38 -1.54 13.99 -8.41
C GLN A 38 -2.74 13.28 -7.77
N LYS A 39 -3.90 13.27 -8.45
CA LYS A 39 -5.08 12.54 -7.99
C LYS A 39 -4.81 11.03 -7.88
N ALA A 40 -4.18 10.42 -8.89
CA ALA A 40 -3.83 9.02 -8.88
C ALA A 40 -2.87 8.65 -7.73
N GLN A 41 -1.86 9.49 -7.46
CA GLN A 41 -0.96 9.34 -6.30
C GLN A 41 -1.71 9.38 -4.96
N MET A 42 -2.63 10.34 -4.78
CA MET A 42 -3.44 10.44 -3.57
C MET A 42 -4.32 9.20 -3.39
N LEU A 43 -4.95 8.71 -4.47
CA LEU A 43 -5.81 7.53 -4.44
C LEU A 43 -5.02 6.26 -4.12
N LEU A 44 -3.83 6.08 -4.69
CA LEU A 44 -2.92 4.98 -4.34
C LEU A 44 -2.58 5.00 -2.84
N LYS A 45 -2.19 6.16 -2.31
CA LYS A 45 -1.88 6.33 -0.88
C LYS A 45 -3.08 5.97 -0.01
N ARG A 46 -4.29 6.43 -0.39
CA ARG A 46 -5.53 6.12 0.34
C ARG A 46 -5.90 4.65 0.26
N SER A 47 -5.64 3.99 -0.87
CA SER A 47 -5.84 2.54 -1.04
C SER A 47 -4.91 1.75 -0.12
N LYS A 48 -3.61 2.06 -0.14
CA LYS A 48 -2.61 1.44 0.74
C LYS A 48 -2.93 1.67 2.22
N GLN A 49 -3.36 2.88 2.59
CA GLN A 49 -3.84 3.21 3.94
C GLN A 49 -5.01 2.34 4.38
N LYS A 50 -6.05 2.17 3.54
CA LYS A 50 -7.19 1.30 3.86
C LYS A 50 -6.76 -0.12 4.23
N ASP A 51 -5.74 -0.65 3.58
CA ASP A 51 -5.27 -2.00 3.85
C ASP A 51 -4.43 -2.09 5.13
N TYR A 52 -3.63 -1.07 5.49
CA TYR A 52 -2.87 -1.11 6.75
C TYR A 52 -3.78 -1.24 7.98
N TYR A 53 -4.85 -0.45 8.07
CA TYR A 53 -5.82 -0.55 9.18
C TYR A 53 -6.50 -1.93 9.21
N LYS A 54 -6.87 -2.47 8.04
CA LYS A 54 -7.43 -3.82 7.92
C LYS A 54 -6.44 -4.92 8.32
N VAL A 55 -5.17 -4.82 7.91
CA VAL A 55 -4.10 -5.77 8.26
C VAL A 55 -3.81 -5.72 9.76
N LEU A 56 -3.83 -4.53 10.35
CA LEU A 56 -3.68 -4.33 11.79
C LEU A 56 -4.94 -4.73 12.58
N GLY A 57 -6.09 -4.90 11.91
CA GLY A 57 -7.36 -5.21 12.55
C GLY A 57 -7.89 -4.06 13.43
N VAL A 58 -7.60 -2.82 13.04
CA VAL A 58 -7.99 -1.61 13.78
C VAL A 58 -8.87 -0.71 12.92
N ASP A 59 -9.65 0.15 13.56
CA ASP A 59 -10.47 1.15 12.86
C ASP A 59 -9.58 2.16 12.11
N ARG A 60 -10.14 2.80 11.09
CA ARG A 60 -9.47 3.87 10.32
C ARG A 60 -9.35 5.16 11.13
N GLU A 61 -10.20 5.32 12.12
CA GLU A 61 -10.16 6.41 13.11
C GLU A 61 -9.39 5.99 14.38
N ALA A 62 -8.76 4.81 14.37
CA ALA A 62 -7.97 4.35 15.50
C ALA A 62 -6.81 5.33 15.77
N ASP A 63 -6.63 5.67 17.04
CA ASP A 63 -5.54 6.52 17.49
C ASP A 63 -4.17 5.84 17.31
N ASP A 64 -3.12 6.67 17.28
CA ASP A 64 -1.73 6.20 17.16
C ASP A 64 -1.37 5.15 18.22
N ALA A 65 -1.95 5.25 19.42
CA ALA A 65 -1.75 4.28 20.48
C ALA A 65 -2.33 2.90 20.13
N THR A 66 -3.55 2.85 19.58
CA THR A 66 -4.21 1.62 19.11
C THR A 66 -3.47 1.00 17.94
N ILE A 67 -3.04 1.80 16.97
CA ILE A 67 -2.23 1.34 15.83
C ILE A 67 -0.93 0.69 16.32
N LYS A 68 -0.18 1.38 17.20
CA LYS A 68 1.08 0.86 17.76
C LYS A 68 0.87 -0.40 18.60
N ARG A 69 -0.25 -0.51 19.32
CA ARG A 69 -0.59 -1.70 20.12
C ARG A 69 -0.92 -2.89 19.23
N ALA A 70 -1.73 -2.69 18.19
CA ALA A 70 -2.07 -3.71 17.21
C ALA A 70 -0.83 -4.21 16.46
N TYR A 71 0.03 -3.28 16.01
CA TYR A 71 1.31 -3.61 15.39
C TYR A 71 2.17 -4.48 16.31
N ARG A 72 2.40 -4.08 17.56
CA ARG A 72 3.16 -4.88 18.53
C ARG A 72 2.56 -6.26 18.79
N LYS A 73 1.23 -6.38 18.82
CA LYS A 73 0.53 -7.66 18.99
C LYS A 73 0.76 -8.58 17.79
N LEU A 74 0.61 -8.06 16.58
CA LEU A 74 0.89 -8.78 15.33
C LEU A 74 2.36 -9.19 15.25
N THR A 75 3.31 -8.29 15.50
CA THR A 75 4.74 -8.63 15.50
C THR A 75 5.05 -9.74 16.50
N LYS A 76 4.48 -9.72 17.73
CA LYS A 76 4.68 -10.80 18.72
C LYS A 76 4.04 -12.14 18.31
N GLN A 77 2.96 -12.12 17.53
CA GLN A 77 2.31 -13.34 17.04
C GLN A 77 3.07 -13.97 15.86
N TYR A 78 3.67 -13.14 15.02
CA TYR A 78 4.36 -13.57 13.80
C TYR A 78 5.89 -13.49 13.90
N HIS A 79 6.44 -13.24 15.09
CA HIS A 79 7.89 -13.16 15.29
C HIS A 79 8.53 -14.52 14.98
N PRO A 80 9.57 -14.59 14.12
CA PRO A 80 10.18 -15.85 13.69
C PRO A 80 10.69 -16.69 14.87
N ASP A 81 11.15 -16.02 15.93
CA ASP A 81 11.63 -16.64 17.18
C ASP A 81 10.55 -17.44 17.93
N LYS A 82 9.27 -17.04 17.79
CA LYS A 82 8.12 -17.79 18.35
C LYS A 82 7.58 -18.84 17.38
N VAL A 83 7.76 -18.66 16.08
CA VAL A 83 7.34 -19.64 15.06
C VAL A 83 8.28 -20.84 15.04
N GLN A 84 9.57 -20.64 15.33
CA GLN A 84 10.56 -21.71 15.45
C GLN A 84 10.28 -22.65 16.63
N SER A 85 9.68 -22.16 17.72
CA SER A 85 9.34 -23.00 18.88
C SER A 85 8.04 -23.81 18.74
N GLN A 86 7.23 -23.57 17.71
CA GLN A 86 5.93 -24.24 17.52
C GLN A 86 5.87 -25.23 16.36
N GLY A 87 6.97 -25.52 15.65
CA GLY A 87 7.02 -26.59 14.66
C GLY A 87 5.95 -26.53 13.56
N ARG A 88 5.31 -25.37 13.35
CA ARG A 88 4.32 -25.18 12.29
C ARG A 88 5.06 -24.76 11.02
N VAL A 89 5.38 -25.76 10.23
CA VAL A 89 5.65 -25.63 8.80
C VAL A 89 4.37 -25.06 8.13
N GLN A 90 4.17 -23.74 8.20
CA GLN A 90 3.27 -23.04 7.28
C GLN A 90 4.15 -22.33 6.25
N GLY A 91 4.37 -23.09 5.18
CA GLY A 91 5.34 -22.84 4.14
C GLY A 91 5.07 -21.61 3.28
N ARG A 92 6.18 -21.06 2.78
CA ARG A 92 6.40 -20.31 1.53
C ARG A 92 5.58 -19.04 1.21
N GLY A 93 4.40 -18.79 1.77
CA GLY A 93 3.60 -17.59 1.44
C GLY A 93 3.94 -16.33 2.25
N LEU A 94 4.41 -16.50 3.49
CA LEU A 94 4.41 -15.40 4.48
C LEU A 94 5.74 -14.64 4.60
N ARG A 95 6.85 -15.14 4.07
CA ARG A 95 8.13 -14.39 4.00
C ARG A 95 8.00 -13.09 3.19
N LYS A 96 7.12 -13.06 2.19
CA LYS A 96 6.90 -11.86 1.36
C LYS A 96 6.21 -10.71 2.09
N LYS A 97 5.37 -10.97 3.11
CA LYS A 97 4.63 -9.91 3.82
C LYS A 97 5.50 -9.12 4.81
N MET A 98 6.60 -9.69 5.32
CA MET A 98 7.51 -8.98 6.23
C MET A 98 8.66 -8.24 5.53
N ALA A 99 8.99 -8.59 4.28
CA ALA A 99 10.02 -7.89 3.51
C ALA A 99 9.60 -6.45 3.14
N ALA A 100 8.32 -6.23 2.81
CA ALA A 100 7.80 -4.92 2.41
C ALA A 100 7.78 -3.86 3.53
N ILE A 101 7.98 -4.26 4.79
CA ILE A 101 8.00 -3.34 5.94
C ILE A 101 9.40 -2.75 6.16
N ASN A 102 10.46 -3.36 5.60
CA ASN A 102 11.85 -3.03 5.95
C ASN A 102 12.60 -2.20 4.88
N GLU A 103 11.95 -1.82 3.77
CA GLU A 103 12.57 -1.02 2.68
C GLU A 103 12.11 0.46 2.66
N GLY A 104 11.40 0.92 3.70
CA GLY A 104 10.82 2.27 3.75
C GLY A 104 11.23 3.12 4.96
N ILE A 105 12.35 2.78 5.61
CA ILE A 105 13.02 3.66 6.60
C ILE A 105 14.28 4.22 5.96
#